data_AF-A0A947CZP2-F1
#
_entry.id   AF-A0A947CZP2-F1
#
_cell.length_a   1.000
_cell.length_b   1.000
_cell.length_c   1.000
_cell.angle_alpha   90.00
_cell.angle_beta   90.00
_cell.angle_gamma   90.00
#
_symmetry.space_group_name_H-M   'P 1'
#
loop_
_entity.id
_entity.type
_entity.pdbx_description
1 polymer ?
#
loop_
_entity_poly.entity_id
_entity_poly.type
_entity_poly.pdbx_seq_one_letter_code
_entity_poly.pdbx_strand_id
1 'polypeptide(L)'
;MPSCITELFPVSSVAHAVLIPSVFRLNIHEEADADHEIGRLTLGQSALIGLAQSLALSPGFSRSGMTMVAGLYAGLSFGAAARFAFLLATPIILGADIVEVPRFFKPECAGLLGPAVGGGIAAGAAAYGSVWALIR
;
A
#
# COMPACT_ATOMS: atom_id res chain seq x y z
N MET A 1 -0.48 -7.29 30.92
CA MET A 1 -0.60 -6.19 29.93
C MET A 1 0.81 -5.79 29.52
N PRO A 2 1.40 -6.46 28.51
CA PRO A 2 1.29 -5.94 27.15
C PRO A 2 1.35 -7.05 26.08
N SER A 3 0.24 -7.32 25.40
CA SER A 3 0.23 -8.11 24.15
C SER A 3 -0.55 -7.39 23.04
N CYS A 4 -0.97 -6.14 23.31
CA CYS A 4 -1.86 -5.37 22.46
C CYS A 4 -1.15 -4.27 21.65
N ILE A 5 0.18 -4.17 21.81
CA ILE A 5 1.03 -3.28 21.03
C ILE A 5 2.11 -4.17 20.41
N THR A 6 1.74 -4.92 19.37
CA THR A 6 2.74 -5.30 18.37
C THR A 6 3.02 -4.05 17.54
N GLU A 7 4.14 -3.41 17.89
CA GLU A 7 5.00 -2.63 17.01
C GLU A 7 4.26 -1.69 16.05
N LEU A 8 4.04 -0.47 16.55
CA LEU A 8 4.07 0.79 15.81
C LEU A 8 4.35 0.58 14.32
N PHE A 9 3.27 0.41 13.54
CA PHE A 9 3.33 0.31 12.09
C PHE A 9 4.35 1.33 11.58
N PRO A 10 5.33 0.94 10.75
CA PRO A 10 6.37 1.84 10.32
C PRO A 10 5.74 2.91 9.44
N VAL A 11 5.31 4.00 10.07
CA VAL A 11 4.75 5.20 9.44
C VAL A 11 5.79 5.81 8.49
N SER A 12 7.06 5.45 8.66
CA SER A 12 8.13 5.76 7.71
C SER A 12 7.93 5.10 6.35
N SER A 13 7.32 3.92 6.25
CA SER A 13 7.25 3.16 4.98
C SER A 13 6.24 3.76 3.97
N VAL A 14 5.17 4.40 4.48
CA VAL A 14 4.17 5.11 3.65
C VAL A 14 4.74 6.42 3.11
N ALA A 15 5.59 7.11 3.89
CA ALA A 15 6.21 8.36 3.48
C ALA A 15 7.16 8.18 2.28
N HIS A 16 8.01 7.15 2.28
CA HIS A 16 8.96 6.91 1.19
C HIS A 16 8.27 6.50 -0.11
N ALA A 17 7.14 5.80 -0.04
CA ALA A 17 6.36 5.39 -1.21
C ALA A 17 5.80 6.57 -2.02
N VAL A 18 5.45 7.66 -1.33
CA VAL A 18 4.90 8.87 -1.95
C VAL A 18 5.99 9.89 -2.27
N LEU A 19 7.03 9.99 -1.42
CA LEU A 19 8.11 10.96 -1.59
C LEU A 19 9.09 10.62 -2.72
N ILE A 20 9.42 9.34 -2.91
CA ILE A 20 10.44 8.92 -3.91
C ILE A 20 10.02 9.29 -5.34
N PRO A 21 8.76 9.07 -5.77
CA PRO A 21 8.32 9.53 -7.10
C PRO A 21 8.32 11.06 -7.24
N SER A 22 7.92 11.79 -6.18
CA SER A 22 7.81 13.26 -6.21
C SER A 22 9.15 13.99 -6.18
N VAL A 23 10.17 13.43 -5.53
CA VAL A 23 11.53 14.03 -5.44
C VAL A 23 12.30 13.84 -6.75
N PHE A 24 12.05 12.74 -7.47
CA PHE A 24 12.81 12.41 -8.69
C PHE A 24 12.24 12.98 -9.99
N ARG A 25 11.11 13.71 -9.98
CA ARG A 25 10.50 14.30 -11.18
C ARG A 25 10.58 13.35 -12.40
N LEU A 26 10.24 12.08 -12.21
CA LEU A 26 10.13 11.16 -13.33
C LEU A 26 8.99 11.68 -14.19
N ASN A 27 9.31 12.10 -15.43
CA ASN A 27 8.33 12.57 -16.40
C ASN A 27 7.18 11.57 -16.44
N ILE A 28 6.03 12.00 -15.94
CA ILE A 28 4.75 11.33 -16.16
C ILE A 28 4.42 11.58 -17.63
N HIS A 29 5.05 10.81 -18.51
CA HIS A 29 4.60 10.70 -19.88
C HIS A 29 3.25 9.97 -19.82
N GLU A 30 2.23 10.71 -20.26
CA GLU A 30 0.94 10.27 -20.78
C GLU A 30 0.63 8.78 -20.63
N GLU A 31 -0.23 8.45 -19.66
CA GLU A 31 -1.55 7.76 -19.73
C GLU A 31 -1.94 6.88 -20.93
N ALA A 32 -1.11 6.67 -21.94
CA ALA A 32 -1.38 5.76 -23.04
C ALA A 32 -1.10 4.31 -22.58
N ASP A 33 -2.11 3.78 -21.90
CA ASP A 33 -2.45 2.37 -21.80
C ASP A 33 -1.77 1.54 -20.70
N ALA A 34 -1.55 2.15 -19.53
CA ALA A 34 -1.14 1.42 -18.32
C ALA A 34 -2.07 0.24 -18.00
N ASP A 35 -3.36 0.37 -18.28
CA ASP A 35 -4.35 -0.68 -18.05
C ASP A 35 -4.17 -1.86 -19.03
N HIS A 36 -3.78 -1.60 -20.28
CA HIS A 36 -3.40 -2.65 -21.23
C HIS A 36 -2.04 -3.26 -20.92
N GLU A 37 -1.04 -2.48 -20.46
CA GLU A 37 0.23 -3.05 -19.98
C GLU A 37 -0.02 -4.02 -18.83
N ILE A 38 -0.84 -3.63 -17.85
CA ILE A 38 -1.27 -4.49 -16.76
C ILE A 38 -2.05 -5.69 -17.29
N GLY A 39 -2.97 -5.48 -18.23
CA GLY A 39 -3.79 -6.54 -18.85
C GLY A 39 -3.00 -7.56 -19.67
N ARG A 40 -1.79 -7.20 -20.14
CA ARG A 40 -0.88 -8.09 -20.87
C ARG A 40 0.03 -8.91 -19.95
N LEU A 41 0.06 -8.61 -18.65
CA LEU A 41 0.80 -9.43 -17.70
C LEU A 41 0.25 -10.86 -17.70
N THR A 42 1.16 -11.82 -17.84
CA THR A 42 0.81 -13.22 -17.62
C THR A 42 0.49 -13.46 -16.15
N LEU A 43 -0.37 -14.45 -15.87
CA LEU A 43 -0.67 -14.85 -14.49
C LEU A 43 0.59 -15.20 -13.69
N GLY A 44 1.62 -15.75 -14.36
CA GLY A 44 2.92 -16.04 -13.74
C GLY A 44 3.68 -14.78 -13.31
N GLN A 45 3.68 -13.73 -14.13
CA GLN A 45 4.29 -12.45 -13.76
C GLN A 45 3.53 -11.79 -12.60
N SER A 46 2.20 -11.75 -12.67
CA SER A 46 1.37 -11.20 -11.60
C SER A 46 1.56 -11.95 -10.27
N ALA A 47 1.65 -13.29 -10.32
CA ALA A 47 1.94 -14.10 -9.14
C ALA A 47 3.35 -13.84 -8.60
N LEU A 48 4.36 -13.69 -9.46
CA LEU A 48 5.72 -13.37 -9.05
C LEU A 48 5.80 -12.01 -8.37
N ILE A 49 5.07 -11.00 -8.87
CA ILE A 49 4.98 -9.69 -8.23
C ILE A 49 4.34 -9.80 -6.84
N GLY A 50 3.28 -10.59 -6.69
CA GLY A 50 2.66 -10.86 -5.38
C GLY A 50 3.59 -11.61 -4.42
N LEU A 51 4.35 -12.59 -4.91
CA LEU A 51 5.35 -13.31 -4.12
C LEU A 51 6.50 -12.39 -3.68
N ALA A 52 6.96 -11.51 -4.57
CA ALA A 52 7.95 -10.49 -4.24
C ALA A 52 7.43 -9.49 -3.19
N GLN A 53 6.13 -9.17 -3.23
CA GLN A 53 5.49 -8.35 -2.20
C GLN A 53 5.46 -9.04 -0.83
N SER A 54 5.38 -10.37 -0.77
CA SER A 54 5.47 -11.11 0.50
C SER A 54 6.84 -10.95 1.17
N LEU A 55 7.91 -10.67 0.42
CA LEU A 55 9.22 -10.33 1.00
C LEU A 55 9.17 -9.01 1.78
N ALA A 56 8.20 -8.15 1.49
CA ALA A 56 7.95 -6.91 2.23
C ALA A 56 7.22 -7.12 3.58
N LEU A 57 6.92 -8.38 3.96
CA LEU A 57 6.47 -8.70 5.32
C LEU A 57 7.59 -8.55 6.37
N SER A 58 8.85 -8.50 5.92
CA SER A 58 9.97 -8.16 6.79
C SER A 58 9.88 -6.69 7.23
N PRO A 59 9.89 -6.40 8.54
CA PRO A 59 9.76 -5.04 9.05
C PRO A 59 10.89 -4.16 8.51
N GLY A 60 10.52 -3.01 7.93
CA GLY A 60 11.46 -2.06 7.31
C GLY A 60 11.46 -2.08 5.78
N PHE A 61 10.85 -3.09 5.14
CA PHE A 61 10.64 -3.08 3.69
C PHE A 61 9.36 -2.32 3.29
N SER A 62 9.39 -1.63 2.15
CA SER A 62 8.23 -0.93 1.60
C SER A 62 7.44 -1.83 0.68
N ARG A 63 6.17 -2.13 1.04
CA ARG A 63 5.28 -2.96 0.22
C ARG A 63 5.09 -2.39 -1.18
N SER A 64 4.80 -1.10 -1.30
CA SER A 64 4.64 -0.43 -2.60
C SER A 64 5.96 -0.38 -3.38
N GLY A 65 7.09 -0.16 -2.71
CA GLY A 65 8.41 -0.21 -3.34
C GLY A 65 8.75 -1.58 -3.92
N MET A 66 8.53 -2.66 -3.16
CA MET A 66 8.76 -4.04 -3.64
C MET A 66 7.86 -4.40 -4.81
N THR A 67 6.58 -4.01 -4.76
CA THR A 67 5.64 -4.24 -5.86
C THR A 67 6.02 -3.43 -7.11
N MET A 68 6.48 -2.19 -6.95
CA MET A 68 6.90 -1.34 -8.06
C MET A 68 8.19 -1.86 -8.72
N VAL A 69 9.20 -2.24 -7.92
CA VAL A 69 10.43 -2.85 -8.44
C VAL A 69 10.12 -4.16 -9.17
N ALA A 70 9.29 -5.03 -8.57
CA ALA A 70 8.88 -6.27 -9.23
C ALA A 70 8.08 -6.03 -10.52
N GLY A 71 7.21 -5.01 -10.54
CA GLY A 71 6.46 -4.61 -11.74
C GLY A 71 7.37 -4.12 -12.86
N LEU A 72 8.37 -3.29 -12.54
CA LEU A 72 9.40 -2.84 -13.49
C LEU A 72 10.20 -4.03 -14.04
N TYR A 73 10.58 -4.98 -13.18
CA TYR A 73 11.25 -6.23 -13.59
C TYR A 73 10.37 -7.11 -14.47
N ALA A 74 9.04 -7.07 -14.28
CA ALA A 74 8.07 -7.78 -15.11
C ALA A 74 7.82 -7.09 -16.47
N GLY A 75 8.42 -5.92 -16.70
CA GLY A 75 8.31 -5.17 -17.96
C GLY A 75 7.24 -4.08 -17.98
N LEU A 76 6.63 -3.73 -16.83
CA LEU A 76 5.73 -2.60 -16.74
C LEU A 76 6.49 -1.28 -16.82
N SER A 77 5.86 -0.25 -17.40
CA SER A 77 6.31 1.14 -17.23
C SER A 77 6.21 1.57 -15.77
N PHE A 78 6.93 2.64 -15.40
CA PHE A 78 6.85 3.20 -14.04
C PHE A 78 5.40 3.56 -13.64
N GLY A 79 4.64 4.15 -14.57
CA GLY A 79 3.24 4.48 -14.37
C GLY A 79 2.34 3.25 -14.18
N ALA A 80 2.51 2.22 -15.02
CA ALA A 80 1.76 0.97 -14.90
C ALA A 80 2.13 0.19 -13.64
N ALA A 81 3.42 0.15 -13.26
CA ALA A 81 3.86 -0.47 -12.01
C ALA A 81 3.29 0.24 -10.78
N ALA A 82 3.23 1.58 -10.80
CA ALA A 82 2.59 2.37 -9.74
C ALA A 82 1.09 2.06 -9.63
N ARG A 83 0.37 2.08 -10.76
CA ARG A 83 -1.07 1.72 -10.81
C ARG A 83 -1.31 0.29 -10.33
N PHE A 84 -0.50 -0.67 -10.78
CA PHE A 84 -0.58 -2.06 -10.35
C PHE A 84 -0.38 -2.17 -8.83
N ALA A 85 0.58 -1.44 -8.25
CA ALA A 85 0.80 -1.42 -6.81
C ALA A 85 -0.40 -0.85 -6.02
N PHE A 86 -1.07 0.19 -6.53
CA PHE A 86 -2.30 0.73 -5.93
C PHE A 86 -3.47 -0.27 -6.01
N LEU A 87 -3.66 -0.90 -7.18
CA LEU A 87 -4.70 -1.91 -7.37
C LEU A 87 -4.49 -3.10 -6.42
N LEU A 88 -3.25 -3.56 -6.29
CA LEU A 88 -2.88 -4.68 -5.42
C LEU A 88 -3.00 -4.34 -3.93
N ALA A 89 -2.76 -3.07 -3.54
CA ALA A 89 -2.87 -2.63 -2.15
C ALA A 89 -4.31 -2.74 -1.60
N THR A 90 -5.32 -2.47 -2.43
CA THR A 90 -6.74 -2.46 -2.02
C THR A 90 -7.21 -3.80 -1.39
N PRO A 91 -7.11 -4.96 -2.08
CA PRO A 91 -7.54 -6.24 -1.50
C PRO A 91 -6.67 -6.67 -0.32
N ILE A 92 -5.39 -6.27 -0.28
CA ILE A 92 -4.48 -6.60 0.82
C ILE A 92 -4.83 -5.84 2.10
N ILE A 93 -5.06 -4.53 1.99
CA ILE A 93 -5.47 -3.69 3.12
C ILE A 93 -6.83 -4.16 3.62
N LEU A 94 -7.80 -4.35 2.71
CA LEU A 94 -9.13 -4.85 3.08
C LEU A 94 -9.05 -6.22 3.78
N GLY A 95 -8.23 -7.14 3.27
CA GLY A 95 -8.03 -8.45 3.88
C GLY A 95 -7.43 -8.37 5.28
N ALA A 96 -6.46 -7.46 5.49
CA ALA A 96 -5.88 -7.20 6.80
C ALA A 96 -6.92 -6.62 7.77
N ASP A 97 -7.73 -5.67 7.32
CA ASP A 97 -8.77 -5.04 8.13
C ASP A 97 -9.84 -6.06 8.56
N ILE A 98 -10.27 -6.96 7.68
CA ILE A 98 -11.22 -8.04 8.01
C ILE A 98 -10.73 -8.90 9.17
N VAL A 99 -9.41 -9.13 9.27
CA VAL A 99 -8.80 -9.94 10.33
C VAL A 99 -8.57 -9.14 11.61
N GLU A 100 -8.20 -7.87 11.51
CA GLU A 100 -7.80 -7.06 12.65
C GLU A 100 -8.99 -6.35 13.33
N VAL A 101 -9.97 -5.87 12.56
CA VAL A 101 -11.14 -5.15 13.08
C VAL A 101 -11.92 -5.96 14.14
N PRO A 102 -12.18 -7.27 13.95
CA PRO A 102 -12.87 -8.08 14.95
C PRO A 102 -12.15 -8.15 16.31
N ARG A 103 -10.82 -7.94 16.36
CA ARG A 103 -10.05 -8.00 17.60
C ARG A 103 -10.38 -6.87 18.57
N PHE A 104 -10.77 -5.70 18.05
CA PHE A 104 -11.19 -4.57 18.88
C PHE A 104 -12.52 -4.79 19.61
N PHE A 105 -13.33 -5.76 19.18
CA PHE A 105 -14.57 -6.12 19.86
C PHE A 105 -14.37 -7.11 21.02
N LYS A 106 -13.15 -7.63 21.22
CA LYS A 106 -12.85 -8.47 22.39
C LYS A 106 -12.84 -7.60 23.66
N PRO A 107 -13.40 -8.08 24.79
CA PRO A 107 -13.46 -7.32 26.05
C PRO A 107 -12.10 -6.82 26.53
N GLU A 108 -11.05 -7.56 26.18
CA GLU A 108 -9.64 -7.31 26.48
C GLU A 108 -9.09 -6.05 25.80
N CYS A 109 -9.70 -5.65 24.68
CA CYS A 109 -9.25 -4.59 23.78
C CYS A 109 -10.26 -3.44 23.65
N ALA A 110 -11.39 -3.49 24.38
CA ALA A 110 -12.48 -2.53 24.25
C ALA A 110 -12.05 -1.07 24.53
N GLY A 111 -11.02 -0.87 25.37
CA GLY A 111 -10.43 0.45 25.64
C GLY A 111 -9.66 1.07 24.46
N LEU A 112 -9.32 0.28 23.44
CA LEU A 112 -8.57 0.72 22.25
C LEU A 112 -9.47 1.08 21.07
N LEU A 113 -10.78 0.81 21.15
CA LEU A 113 -11.71 1.09 20.05
C LEU A 113 -11.78 2.59 19.73
N GLY A 114 -11.81 3.46 20.75
CA GLY A 114 -11.81 4.91 20.57
C GLY A 114 -10.59 5.42 19.80
N PRO A 115 -9.35 5.12 20.25
CA PRO A 115 -8.14 5.43 19.51
C PRO A 115 -8.08 4.81 18.10
N ALA A 116 -8.56 3.57 17.93
CA ALA A 116 -8.57 2.91 16.62
C ALA A 116 -9.48 3.63 15.62
N VAL A 117 -10.69 4.01 16.02
CA VAL A 117 -11.63 4.78 15.18
C VAL A 117 -11.07 6.17 14.88
N GLY A 118 -10.52 6.86 15.89
CA GLY A 118 -9.90 8.17 15.71
C GLY A 118 -8.73 8.14 14.74
N GLY A 119 -7.84 7.14 14.88
CA GLY A 119 -6.73 6.90 13.96
C GLY A 119 -7.19 6.57 12.54
N GLY A 120 -8.22 5.74 12.39
CA GLY A 120 -8.81 5.40 11.10
C GLY A 120 -9.38 6.61 10.36
N ILE A 121 -10.14 7.47 11.06
CA ILE A 121 -10.69 8.72 10.48
C ILE A 121 -9.55 9.66 10.07
N ALA A 122 -8.56 9.86 10.94
CA ALA A 122 -7.42 10.72 10.65
C ALA A 122 -6.60 10.22 9.44
N ALA A 123 -6.35 8.91 9.36
CA ALA A 123 -5.68 8.28 8.23
C ALA A 123 -6.48 8.44 6.92
N GLY A 124 -7.79 8.23 6.96
CA GLY A 124 -8.67 8.42 5.81
C GLY A 124 -8.70 9.87 5.32
N ALA A 125 -8.79 10.83 6.23
CA ALA A 125 -8.74 12.26 5.90
C ALA A 125 -7.40 12.67 5.28
N ALA A 126 -6.29 12.19 5.86
CA ALA A 126 -4.95 12.44 5.33
C ALA A 126 -4.74 11.81 3.94
N ALA A 127 -5.22 10.58 3.73
CA ALA A 127 -5.16 9.91 2.43
C ALA A 127 -5.96 10.68 1.37
N TYR A 128 -7.18 11.10 1.70
CA TYR A 128 -8.00 11.92 0.81
C TYR A 128 -7.33 13.27 0.48
N GLY A 129 -6.80 13.95 1.49
CA GLY A 129 -6.08 15.22 1.31
C GLY A 129 -4.85 15.08 0.42
N SER A 130 -4.11 13.97 0.54
CA SER A 130 -2.96 13.65 -0.32
C SER A 130 -3.37 13.48 -1.78
N VAL A 131 -4.41 12.67 -2.04
CA VAL A 131 -4.93 12.45 -3.40
C VAL A 131 -5.45 13.76 -4.00
N TRP A 132 -6.19 14.53 -3.22
CA TRP A 132 -6.71 15.83 -3.64
C TRP A 132 -5.60 16.83 -3.98
N ALA A 133 -4.51 16.86 -3.21
CA ALA A 133 -3.38 17.74 -3.46
C ALA A 133 -2.56 17.32 -4.69
N LEU A 134 -2.57 16.03 -5.04
CA LEU A 134 -1.85 15.50 -6.20
C LEU A 134 -2.59 15.75 -7.52
N ILE A 135 -3.92 15.74 -7.49
CA ILE A 135 -4.78 15.87 -8.69
C ILE A 135 -5.07 17.36 -9.03
N ARG A 136 -4.66 18.29 -8.16
CA ARG A 136 -4.94 19.72 -8.29
C ARG A 136 -3.68 20.51 -8.62
#